data_AF-Q4CMZ0-F1
#
_entry.id   AF-Q4CMZ0-F1
#
_cell.length_a   1.000
_cell.length_b   1.000
_cell.length_c   1.000
_cell.angle_alpha   90.00
_cell.angle_beta   90.00
_cell.angle_gamma   90.00
#
_symmetry.space_group_name_H-M   'P 1'
#
loop_
_entity.id
_entity.type
_entity.pdbx_description
1 polymer ?
#
loop_
_entity_poly.entity_id
_entity_poly.type
_entity_poly.pdbx_seq_one_letter_code
_entity_poly.pdbx_strand_id
1 'polypeptide(L)'
;SWLGLMSHWGRRNAKDELMAGFVVSGYYTAITMALFTDLGYYKANFEMAEPMSWGSGAGCALLTDKCVTDGATLYPDMFCTDSSDATLRCTSDRQSLGTCAIYQDDNIPPEFQYFATKQGSRRGAMMEYCPFIAPMNGTGCMDGDEAIMPGSVVGPSSRCLTGENLRMGSTVVGDVCVQLRCGEGTLSVRYRGSEEWHPCAPGQTLTPPAPFTAGSIRCPLFSDVCLTMLKHSDASSTDVESHPKHLAMIRNNDGSALAVTSAPPLLLLFIVIGTVIVAP
;
A
#
# COMPACT_ATOMS: atom_id res chain seq x y z
N SER A 1 15.25 18.13 -10.35
CA SER A 1 14.51 18.60 -9.16
C SER A 1 13.06 18.82 -9.56
N TRP A 2 12.16 17.88 -9.26
CA TRP A 2 10.72 17.92 -9.59
C TRP A 2 9.87 18.21 -8.36
N LEU A 3 10.39 18.98 -7.39
CA LEU A 3 9.75 19.28 -6.10
C LEU A 3 8.45 20.11 -6.18
N GLY A 4 7.82 20.25 -7.36
CA GLY A 4 6.61 21.06 -7.52
C GLY A 4 5.60 20.59 -8.57
N LEU A 5 5.78 19.43 -9.23
CA LEU A 5 4.80 18.95 -10.22
C LEU A 5 3.82 17.90 -9.70
N MET A 6 3.99 17.40 -8.49
CA MET A 6 3.12 16.38 -7.91
C MET A 6 2.41 16.96 -6.68
N SER A 7 1.08 17.00 -6.71
CA SER A 7 0.22 17.47 -5.62
C SER A 7 0.03 16.44 -4.51
N HIS A 8 1.06 15.63 -4.23
CA HIS A 8 1.01 14.44 -3.38
C HIS A 8 2.22 14.36 -2.45
N TRP A 9 2.07 13.64 -1.34
CA TRP A 9 3.18 13.31 -0.46
C TRP A 9 4.18 12.39 -1.17
N GLY A 10 5.47 12.57 -0.86
CA GLY A 10 6.52 11.67 -1.33
C GLY A 10 6.26 10.25 -0.81
N ARG A 11 5.91 9.33 -1.72
CA ARG A 11 5.46 7.98 -1.35
C ARG A 11 6.52 7.19 -0.57
N ARG A 12 7.82 7.43 -0.81
CA ARG A 12 8.91 6.90 0.02
C ARG A 12 8.68 7.14 1.52
N ASN A 13 8.18 8.33 1.88
CA ASN A 13 8.04 8.77 3.26
C ASN A 13 6.66 8.47 3.85
N ALA A 14 5.65 8.40 3.00
CA ALA A 14 4.24 8.28 3.40
C ALA A 14 3.50 7.31 2.46
N LYS A 15 3.98 6.06 2.36
CA LYS A 15 3.55 5.10 1.32
C LYS A 15 2.05 4.81 1.34
N ASP A 16 1.47 4.73 2.54
CA ASP A 16 0.10 4.27 2.76
C ASP A 16 -0.87 5.44 3.08
N GLU A 17 -0.40 6.68 2.94
CA GLU A 17 -1.17 7.92 3.21
C GLU A 17 -2.20 8.20 2.10
N LEU A 18 -3.32 8.82 2.46
CA LEU A 18 -4.41 9.22 1.56
C LEU A 18 -3.94 10.00 0.32
N MET A 19 -3.02 10.93 0.49
CA MET A 19 -2.49 11.80 -0.55
C MET A 19 -1.10 11.35 -1.01
N ALA A 20 -0.74 10.08 -0.83
CA ALA A 20 0.42 9.51 -1.49
C ALA A 20 0.23 9.53 -3.02
N GLY A 21 1.31 9.67 -3.80
CA GLY A 21 1.25 9.73 -5.27
C GLY A 21 0.64 8.48 -5.95
N PHE A 22 0.38 7.43 -5.17
CA PHE A 22 -0.37 6.26 -5.55
C PHE A 22 -1.05 5.68 -4.30
N VAL A 23 -2.38 5.63 -4.27
CA VAL A 23 -3.14 5.20 -3.09
C VAL A 23 -3.40 3.70 -3.13
N VAL A 24 -3.09 3.00 -2.02
CA VAL A 24 -3.49 1.60 -1.79
C VAL A 24 -4.43 1.51 -0.58
N SER A 25 -3.96 1.84 0.63
CA SER A 25 -4.83 2.01 1.82
C SER A 25 -5.49 3.37 1.91
N GLY A 26 -4.70 4.42 1.71
CA GLY A 26 -5.16 5.80 1.86
C GLY A 26 -5.57 6.15 3.28
N TYR A 27 -4.65 5.99 4.24
CA TYR A 27 -4.87 6.44 5.61
C TYR A 27 -5.00 7.97 5.65
N TYR A 28 -6.11 8.48 6.18
CA TYR A 28 -6.33 9.91 6.38
C TYR A 28 -5.60 10.35 7.66
N THR A 29 -4.30 10.56 7.52
CA THR A 29 -3.43 10.83 8.67
C THR A 29 -3.43 12.30 9.06
N ALA A 30 -2.81 12.58 10.21
CA ALA A 30 -2.51 13.93 10.65
C ALA A 30 -1.68 14.74 9.63
N ILE A 31 -0.95 14.08 8.71
CA ILE A 31 -0.13 14.73 7.68
C ILE A 31 -1.03 15.50 6.70
N THR A 32 -2.00 14.82 6.08
CA THR A 32 -2.97 15.47 5.17
C THR A 32 -3.87 16.45 5.89
N MET A 33 -4.28 16.13 7.13
CA MET A 33 -5.10 17.04 7.94
C MET A 33 -4.38 18.35 8.29
N ALA A 34 -3.07 18.27 8.57
CA ALA A 34 -2.24 19.44 8.81
C ALA A 34 -2.15 20.33 7.57
N LEU A 35 -1.93 19.75 6.38
CA LEU A 35 -1.96 20.50 5.11
C LEU A 35 -3.28 21.28 4.95
N PHE A 36 -4.42 20.62 5.15
CA PHE A 36 -5.72 21.30 5.02
C PHE A 36 -5.95 22.40 6.05
N THR A 37 -5.36 22.25 7.24
CA THR A 37 -5.39 23.29 8.28
C THR A 37 -4.52 24.48 7.88
N ASP A 38 -3.31 24.23 7.38
CA ASP A 38 -2.34 25.27 6.98
C ASP A 38 -2.81 26.06 5.74
N LEU A 39 -3.61 25.44 4.87
CA LEU A 39 -4.25 26.14 3.75
C LEU A 39 -5.32 27.15 4.21
N GLY A 40 -5.77 27.09 5.46
CA GLY A 40 -6.71 28.04 6.05
C GLY A 40 -8.18 27.83 5.70
N TYR A 41 -8.52 26.78 4.94
CA TYR A 41 -9.90 26.47 4.56
C TYR A 41 -10.65 25.66 5.62
N TYR A 42 -9.93 24.88 6.43
CA TYR A 42 -10.52 23.94 7.39
C TYR A 42 -9.81 24.02 8.74
N LYS A 43 -10.51 23.59 9.79
CA LYS A 43 -9.91 23.26 11.08
C LYS A 43 -10.02 21.76 11.28
N ALA A 44 -8.89 21.05 11.25
CA ALA A 44 -8.90 19.62 11.43
C ALA A 44 -9.21 19.21 12.88
N ASN A 45 -9.99 18.13 13.05
CA ASN A 45 -10.12 17.43 14.32
C ASN A 45 -9.07 16.31 14.39
N PHE A 46 -7.85 16.63 14.85
CA PHE A 46 -6.73 15.69 14.88
C PHE A 46 -6.94 14.44 15.76
N GLU A 47 -7.93 14.44 16.66
CA GLU A 47 -8.29 13.24 17.44
C GLU A 47 -8.85 12.11 16.55
N MET A 48 -9.34 12.46 15.36
CA MET A 48 -9.85 11.51 14.36
C MET A 48 -8.79 11.07 13.34
N ALA A 49 -7.53 11.52 13.50
CA ALA A 49 -6.47 11.20 12.57
C ALA A 49 -6.16 9.70 12.57
N GLU A 50 -6.10 9.10 11.38
CA GLU A 50 -5.74 7.70 11.27
C GLU A 50 -4.23 7.52 11.50
N PRO A 51 -3.80 6.52 12.28
CA PRO A 51 -2.41 6.13 12.35
C PRO A 51 -1.96 5.49 11.02
N MET A 52 -0.71 5.74 10.66
CA MET A 52 -0.02 5.06 9.57
C MET A 52 1.28 4.51 10.10
N SER A 53 1.46 3.19 10.01
CA SER A 53 2.65 2.53 10.57
C SER A 53 3.91 2.76 9.72
N TRP A 54 3.74 3.00 8.41
CA TRP A 54 4.85 3.35 7.52
C TRP A 54 5.56 4.63 7.99
N GLY A 55 6.84 4.52 8.36
CA GLY A 55 7.65 5.64 8.82
C GLY A 55 7.35 6.15 10.24
N SER A 56 6.38 5.55 10.94
CA SER A 56 6.06 5.93 12.31
C SER A 56 7.23 5.64 13.24
N GLY A 57 7.67 6.65 14.01
CA GLY A 57 8.79 6.51 14.95
C GLY A 57 10.17 6.31 14.31
N ALA A 58 10.32 6.45 12.98
CA ALA A 58 11.56 6.14 12.26
C ALA A 58 12.71 7.15 12.47
N GLY A 59 12.41 8.33 13.01
CA GLY A 59 13.38 9.40 13.28
C GLY A 59 13.83 10.17 12.03
N CYS A 60 14.66 11.19 12.23
CA CYS A 60 15.07 12.12 11.17
C CYS A 60 15.85 11.45 10.03
N ALA A 61 16.63 10.40 10.34
CA ALA A 61 17.43 9.65 9.36
C ALA A 61 16.58 9.07 8.23
N LEU A 62 15.30 8.76 8.48
CA LEU A 62 14.40 8.32 7.42
C LEU A 62 14.27 9.38 6.34
N LEU A 63 14.32 10.68 6.67
CA LEU A 63 14.11 11.77 5.70
C LEU A 63 15.43 12.31 5.12
N THR A 64 16.53 12.19 5.86
CA THR A 64 17.84 12.75 5.46
C THR A 64 18.74 11.75 4.76
N ASP A 65 18.59 10.45 5.06
CA ASP A 65 19.52 9.42 4.61
C ASP A 65 18.89 8.55 3.52
N LYS A 66 19.72 7.72 2.86
CA LYS A 66 19.22 6.72 1.92
C LYS A 66 18.39 5.67 2.66
N CYS A 67 17.33 5.19 2.01
CA CYS A 67 16.51 4.09 2.55
C CYS A 67 17.30 2.77 2.68
N VAL A 68 18.30 2.59 1.84
CA VAL A 68 19.21 1.44 1.80
C VAL A 68 20.61 1.97 1.46
N THR A 69 21.63 1.48 2.14
CA THR A 69 23.05 1.80 1.93
C THR A 69 23.82 0.50 1.74
N ASP A 70 24.44 0.32 0.58
CA ASP A 70 25.22 -0.87 0.21
C ASP A 70 24.48 -2.19 0.48
N GLY A 71 23.18 -2.24 0.16
CA GLY A 71 22.33 -3.41 0.35
C GLY A 71 21.87 -3.67 1.79
N ALA A 72 22.14 -2.75 2.73
CA ALA A 72 21.65 -2.81 4.10
C ALA A 72 20.68 -1.65 4.41
N THR A 73 19.67 -1.89 5.23
CA THR A 73 18.71 -0.85 5.67
C THR A 73 18.61 -0.80 7.18
N LEU A 74 18.35 0.40 7.71
CA LEU A 74 17.97 0.62 9.10
C LEU A 74 16.47 0.35 9.35
N TYR A 75 15.68 0.18 8.28
CA TYR A 75 14.22 0.10 8.34
C TYR A 75 13.71 -1.20 7.68
N PRO A 76 14.03 -2.39 8.22
CA PRO A 76 13.66 -3.67 7.61
C PRO A 76 12.14 -3.89 7.48
N ASP A 77 11.34 -3.21 8.30
CA ASP A 77 9.87 -3.24 8.21
C ASP A 77 9.31 -2.38 7.05
N MET A 78 10.14 -1.52 6.47
CA MET A 78 9.76 -0.62 5.36
C MET A 78 10.43 -1.04 4.05
N PHE A 79 11.75 -1.26 4.10
CA PHE A 79 12.56 -1.54 2.92
C PHE A 79 13.14 -2.95 3.00
N CYS A 80 13.08 -3.67 1.88
CA CYS A 80 13.60 -5.02 1.77
C CYS A 80 14.85 -5.01 0.88
N THR A 81 15.83 -5.87 1.16
CA THR A 81 17.12 -5.85 0.44
C THR A 81 17.50 -7.16 -0.22
N ASP A 82 16.74 -8.23 -0.01
CA ASP A 82 16.96 -9.54 -0.63
C ASP A 82 16.07 -9.70 -1.85
N SER A 83 16.66 -9.65 -3.05
CA SER A 83 15.96 -9.89 -4.31
C SER A 83 15.74 -11.37 -4.61
N SER A 84 16.40 -12.27 -3.87
CA SER A 84 16.31 -13.71 -4.05
C SER A 84 15.24 -14.37 -3.17
N ASP A 85 14.79 -13.67 -2.12
CA ASP A 85 13.68 -14.13 -1.28
C ASP A 85 12.35 -14.02 -2.01
N ALA A 86 11.89 -15.15 -2.56
CA ALA A 86 10.59 -15.29 -3.19
C ALA A 86 9.45 -15.57 -2.19
N THR A 87 9.74 -15.59 -0.88
CA THR A 87 8.72 -15.80 0.15
C THR A 87 7.69 -14.67 0.11
N LEU A 88 6.41 -15.04 0.12
CA LEU A 88 5.33 -14.07 0.16
C LEU A 88 5.35 -13.34 1.52
N ARG A 89 5.34 -12.01 1.47
CA ARG A 89 5.31 -11.12 2.63
C ARG A 89 4.13 -10.17 2.55
N CYS A 90 3.64 -9.70 3.69
CA CYS A 90 2.62 -8.68 3.71
C CYS A 90 3.14 -7.38 3.11
N THR A 91 2.33 -6.75 2.25
CA THR A 91 2.46 -5.33 1.98
C THR A 91 2.25 -4.53 3.29
N SER A 92 2.83 -3.34 3.41
CA SER A 92 2.74 -2.54 4.65
C SER A 92 1.32 -2.15 5.04
N ASP A 93 0.41 -2.06 4.07
CA ASP A 93 -1.03 -1.87 4.26
C ASP A 93 -1.78 -3.13 4.76
N ARG A 94 -1.12 -4.29 4.81
CA ARG A 94 -1.68 -5.59 5.19
C ARG A 94 -2.84 -6.05 4.29
N GLN A 95 -2.99 -5.51 3.08
CA GLN A 95 -4.10 -5.85 2.18
C GLN A 95 -3.76 -6.92 1.14
N SER A 96 -2.48 -7.21 0.94
CA SER A 96 -2.02 -8.17 -0.07
C SER A 96 -0.76 -8.89 0.40
N LEU A 97 -0.52 -10.05 -0.20
CA LEU A 97 0.79 -10.67 -0.21
C LEU A 97 1.62 -10.12 -1.37
N GLY A 98 2.93 -10.08 -1.20
CA GLY A 98 3.86 -9.48 -2.15
C GLY A 98 5.26 -10.04 -2.01
N THR A 99 6.17 -9.52 -2.83
CA THR A 99 7.60 -9.84 -2.80
C THR A 99 8.44 -8.58 -2.87
N CYS A 100 9.72 -8.69 -2.56
CA CYS A 100 10.62 -7.56 -2.59
C CYS A 100 10.84 -7.05 -4.02
N ALA A 101 10.42 -5.81 -4.28
CA ALA A 101 10.50 -5.19 -5.60
C ALA A 101 11.90 -4.62 -5.87
N ILE A 102 12.82 -5.49 -6.29
CA ILE A 102 14.18 -5.14 -6.73
C ILE A 102 14.36 -5.56 -8.19
N TYR A 103 14.68 -4.61 -9.05
CA TYR A 103 14.92 -4.82 -10.48
C TYR A 103 16.23 -4.17 -10.89
N GLN A 104 16.91 -4.75 -11.88
CA GLN A 104 18.01 -4.07 -12.57
C GLN A 104 17.43 -2.92 -13.42
N ASP A 105 17.96 -1.71 -13.24
CA ASP A 105 17.62 -0.54 -14.07
C ASP A 105 18.87 0.34 -14.24
N ASP A 106 19.41 0.35 -15.46
CA ASP A 106 20.65 1.08 -15.75
C ASP A 106 20.50 2.61 -15.71
N ASN A 107 19.25 3.11 -15.63
CA ASN A 107 18.92 4.52 -15.58
C ASN A 107 18.77 5.07 -14.15
N ILE A 108 19.06 4.29 -13.11
CA ILE A 108 19.01 4.75 -11.72
C ILE A 108 20.04 5.89 -11.50
N PRO A 109 19.60 7.11 -11.13
CA PRO A 109 20.49 8.21 -10.81
C PRO A 109 21.44 7.87 -9.64
N PRO A 110 22.69 8.37 -9.61
CA PRO A 110 23.67 8.05 -8.56
C PRO A 110 23.16 8.27 -7.12
N GLU A 111 22.33 9.28 -6.90
CA GLU A 111 21.71 9.59 -5.60
C GLU A 111 20.75 8.50 -5.10
N PHE A 112 20.18 7.70 -6.01
CA PHE A 112 19.23 6.61 -5.73
C PHE A 112 19.84 5.22 -5.92
N GLN A 113 21.16 5.13 -6.08
CA GLN A 113 21.85 3.83 -6.09
C GLN A 113 22.03 3.36 -4.65
N TYR A 114 21.40 2.22 -4.35
CA TYR A 114 21.28 1.64 -3.01
C TYR A 114 22.05 0.35 -2.82
N PHE A 115 22.49 -0.27 -3.93
CA PHE A 115 23.22 -1.52 -3.98
C PHE A 115 24.53 -1.30 -4.75
N ALA A 116 25.44 -2.29 -4.69
CA ALA A 116 26.67 -2.26 -5.47
C ALA A 116 26.42 -2.27 -6.99
N THR A 117 25.28 -2.83 -7.40
CA THR A 117 24.75 -2.84 -8.76
C THR A 117 23.63 -1.81 -8.90
N LYS A 118 23.29 -1.43 -10.13
CA LYS A 118 22.15 -0.53 -10.42
C LYS A 118 20.82 -1.26 -10.28
N GLN A 119 20.47 -1.57 -9.04
CA GLN A 119 19.22 -2.23 -8.66
C GLN A 119 18.37 -1.35 -7.74
N GLY A 120 17.05 -1.51 -7.84
CA GLY A 120 16.09 -0.79 -7.01
C GLY A 120 14.65 -1.08 -7.43
N SER A 121 13.69 -0.43 -6.78
CA SER A 121 12.30 -0.45 -7.27
C SER A 121 12.17 0.38 -8.54
N ARG A 122 11.08 0.19 -9.30
CA ARG A 122 10.86 0.94 -10.54
C ARG A 122 10.60 2.42 -10.23
N ARG A 123 11.05 3.32 -11.11
CA ARG A 123 10.75 4.76 -11.04
C ARG A 123 9.27 5.07 -10.81
N GLY A 124 8.39 4.36 -11.53
CA GLY A 124 6.93 4.52 -11.43
C GLY A 124 6.33 4.13 -10.08
N ALA A 125 7.08 3.42 -9.22
CA ALA A 125 6.63 3.15 -7.86
C ALA A 125 6.62 4.41 -6.98
N MET A 126 7.30 5.49 -7.40
CA MET A 126 7.43 6.75 -6.65
C MET A 126 8.10 6.60 -5.27
N MET A 127 8.87 5.53 -5.10
CA MET A 127 9.62 5.22 -3.88
C MET A 127 11.06 5.73 -3.93
N GLU A 128 11.39 6.64 -4.85
CA GLU A 128 12.77 7.07 -5.12
C GLU A 128 13.71 5.89 -5.41
N TYR A 129 13.20 4.83 -6.06
CA TYR A 129 13.88 3.54 -6.29
C TYR A 129 14.14 2.71 -5.02
N CYS A 130 13.67 3.12 -3.84
CA CYS A 130 13.77 2.32 -2.62
C CYS A 130 13.00 1.01 -2.79
N PRO A 131 13.61 -0.14 -2.50
CA PRO A 131 12.93 -1.43 -2.57
C PRO A 131 11.96 -1.61 -1.41
N PHE A 132 10.82 -2.23 -1.67
CA PHE A 132 9.74 -2.45 -0.71
C PHE A 132 8.98 -3.72 -1.09
N ILE A 133 8.15 -4.25 -0.20
CA ILE A 133 7.24 -5.36 -0.53
C ILE A 133 6.12 -4.82 -1.42
N ALA A 134 6.18 -5.15 -2.71
CA ALA A 134 5.15 -4.79 -3.67
C ALA A 134 4.13 -5.92 -3.80
N PRO A 135 2.83 -5.60 -3.89
CA PRO A 135 1.80 -6.62 -4.09
C PRO A 135 2.04 -7.35 -5.40
N MET A 136 1.84 -8.67 -5.39
CA MET A 136 1.81 -9.48 -6.60
C MET A 136 0.42 -9.44 -7.24
N ASN A 137 0.34 -9.74 -8.54
CA ASN A 137 -0.97 -9.80 -9.20
C ASN A 137 -1.76 -11.02 -8.69
N GLY A 138 -3.02 -10.80 -8.31
CA GLY A 138 -3.90 -11.85 -7.80
C GLY A 138 -3.63 -12.25 -6.33
N THR A 139 -2.77 -11.56 -5.60
CA THR A 139 -2.45 -11.88 -4.19
C THR A 139 -3.12 -10.95 -3.17
N GLY A 140 -4.23 -10.33 -3.57
CA GLY A 140 -5.06 -9.54 -2.67
C GLY A 140 -5.75 -10.44 -1.65
N CYS A 141 -5.75 -10.05 -0.37
CA CYS A 141 -6.41 -10.86 0.66
C CYS A 141 -7.94 -10.83 0.54
N MET A 142 -8.51 -9.80 -0.10
CA MET A 142 -9.96 -9.63 -0.21
C MET A 142 -10.60 -10.39 -1.38
N ASP A 143 -9.89 -10.46 -2.50
CA ASP A 143 -10.41 -10.89 -3.80
C ASP A 143 -9.37 -11.63 -4.67
N GLY A 144 -8.22 -11.98 -4.11
CA GLY A 144 -7.17 -12.70 -4.80
C GLY A 144 -7.46 -14.18 -5.02
N ASP A 145 -6.52 -14.86 -5.67
CA ASP A 145 -6.59 -16.29 -5.94
C ASP A 145 -5.87 -17.09 -4.85
N GLU A 146 -6.62 -17.83 -4.03
CA GLU A 146 -6.06 -18.68 -2.99
C GLU A 146 -5.08 -19.74 -3.53
N ALA A 147 -5.20 -20.14 -4.81
CA ALA A 147 -4.33 -21.16 -5.39
C ALA A 147 -2.86 -20.71 -5.47
N ILE A 148 -2.60 -19.41 -5.51
CA ILE A 148 -1.25 -18.82 -5.55
C ILE A 148 -0.79 -18.28 -4.19
N MET A 149 -1.60 -18.41 -3.14
CA MET A 149 -1.31 -17.94 -1.79
C MET A 149 -1.45 -19.09 -0.78
N PRO A 150 -0.42 -19.96 -0.66
CA PRO A 150 -0.49 -21.15 0.20
C PRO A 150 -0.96 -20.81 1.61
N GLY A 151 -1.96 -21.54 2.12
CA GLY A 151 -2.45 -21.39 3.50
C GLY A 151 -3.41 -20.22 3.72
N SER A 152 -3.55 -19.33 2.74
CA SER A 152 -4.40 -18.14 2.87
C SER A 152 -5.89 -18.45 2.83
N VAL A 153 -6.67 -17.58 3.46
CA VAL A 153 -8.14 -17.52 3.35
C VAL A 153 -8.49 -16.16 2.77
N VAL A 154 -9.09 -16.14 1.58
CA VAL A 154 -9.51 -14.93 0.88
C VAL A 154 -10.95 -14.59 1.22
N GLY A 155 -11.24 -13.30 1.39
CA GLY A 155 -12.59 -12.81 1.63
C GLY A 155 -12.63 -11.34 2.04
N PRO A 156 -13.81 -10.70 2.05
CA PRO A 156 -13.92 -9.25 2.26
C PRO A 156 -13.35 -8.77 3.60
N SER A 157 -13.31 -9.64 4.61
CA SER A 157 -12.73 -9.35 5.93
C SER A 157 -11.29 -9.82 6.10
N SER A 158 -10.65 -10.33 5.04
CA SER A 158 -9.31 -10.88 5.12
C SER A 158 -8.23 -9.82 5.01
N ARG A 159 -7.17 -10.00 5.80
CA ARG A 159 -5.95 -9.18 5.79
C ARG A 159 -4.73 -10.08 5.95
N CYS A 160 -3.58 -9.59 5.52
CA CYS A 160 -2.31 -10.28 5.61
C CYS A 160 -1.72 -10.16 7.01
N LEU A 161 -1.36 -11.28 7.63
CA LEU A 161 -0.61 -11.33 8.87
C LEU A 161 0.77 -11.96 8.67
N THR A 162 1.71 -11.55 9.51
CA THR A 162 3.09 -12.04 9.44
C THR A 162 3.16 -13.50 9.89
N GLY A 163 3.78 -14.34 9.06
CA GLY A 163 4.04 -15.74 9.40
C GLY A 163 5.48 -15.93 9.87
N GLU A 164 5.66 -16.76 10.90
CA GLU A 164 6.97 -17.08 11.47
C GLU A 164 7.31 -18.54 11.19
N ASN A 165 8.18 -18.78 10.21
CA ASN A 165 8.53 -20.12 9.74
C ASN A 165 7.30 -20.98 9.38
N LEU A 166 6.23 -20.33 8.91
CA LEU A 166 4.94 -20.95 8.61
C LEU A 166 5.06 -21.89 7.40
N ARG A 167 4.62 -23.14 7.56
CA ARG A 167 4.77 -24.21 6.55
C ARG A 167 3.53 -25.08 6.44
N MET A 168 3.31 -25.61 5.24
CA MET A 168 2.38 -26.71 4.95
C MET A 168 3.13 -27.83 4.23
N GLY A 169 3.56 -28.85 4.99
CA GLY A 169 4.48 -29.87 4.50
C GLY A 169 5.83 -29.26 4.13
N SER A 170 6.29 -29.48 2.89
CA SER A 170 7.52 -28.88 2.36
C SER A 170 7.35 -27.42 1.90
N THR A 171 6.11 -26.95 1.73
CA THR A 171 5.82 -25.61 1.21
C THR A 171 6.06 -24.56 2.28
N VAL A 172 6.94 -23.59 1.99
CA VAL A 172 7.07 -22.35 2.77
C VAL A 172 5.89 -21.46 2.45
N VAL A 173 5.12 -21.08 3.46
CA VAL A 173 3.97 -20.18 3.29
C VAL A 173 4.44 -18.72 3.26
N GLY A 174 5.34 -18.36 4.18
CA GLY A 174 5.66 -16.96 4.43
C GLY A 174 4.57 -16.32 5.28
N ASP A 175 4.18 -15.11 4.91
CA ASP A 175 3.01 -14.43 5.47
C ASP A 175 1.72 -14.97 4.85
N VAL A 176 0.58 -14.70 5.50
CA VAL A 176 -0.68 -15.38 5.16
C VAL A 176 -1.89 -14.46 5.29
N CYS A 177 -2.83 -14.55 4.36
CA CYS A 177 -4.13 -13.89 4.51
C CYS A 177 -5.04 -14.70 5.43
N VAL A 178 -5.65 -14.04 6.42
CA VAL A 178 -6.62 -14.65 7.35
C VAL A 178 -7.82 -13.73 7.46
N GLN A 179 -8.98 -14.30 7.77
CA GLN A 179 -10.18 -13.51 8.04
C GLN A 179 -10.07 -12.84 9.40
N LEU A 180 -10.44 -11.57 9.46
CA LEU A 180 -10.47 -10.79 10.70
C LEU A 180 -11.89 -10.53 11.16
N ARG A 181 -12.01 -10.36 12.47
CA ARG A 181 -13.19 -9.82 13.16
C ARG A 181 -12.69 -8.75 14.12
N CYS A 182 -13.01 -7.51 13.81
CA CYS A 182 -12.67 -6.34 14.62
C CYS A 182 -13.85 -6.00 15.53
N GLY A 183 -13.63 -6.02 16.83
CA GLY A 183 -14.53 -5.47 17.84
C GLY A 183 -14.02 -4.13 18.37
N GLU A 184 -14.60 -3.67 19.47
CA GLU A 184 -14.13 -2.46 20.18
C GLU A 184 -12.74 -2.73 20.79
N GLY A 185 -11.67 -2.30 20.09
CA GLY A 185 -10.28 -2.50 20.48
C GLY A 185 -9.79 -3.96 20.49
N THR A 186 -10.61 -4.91 20.02
CA THR A 186 -10.32 -6.34 20.05
C THR A 186 -10.22 -6.91 18.64
N LEU A 187 -9.25 -7.81 18.43
CA LEU A 187 -9.06 -8.52 17.16
C LEU A 187 -9.21 -10.01 17.39
N SER A 188 -10.03 -10.65 16.57
CA SER A 188 -10.06 -12.11 16.44
C SER A 188 -9.80 -12.51 14.99
N VAL A 189 -9.17 -13.66 14.80
CA VAL A 189 -8.77 -14.15 13.48
C VAL A 189 -9.30 -15.55 13.22
N ARG A 190 -9.54 -15.85 11.95
CA ARG A 190 -9.84 -17.20 11.48
C ARG A 190 -8.93 -17.52 10.29
N TYR A 191 -8.08 -18.53 10.47
CA TYR A 191 -7.10 -18.99 9.49
C TYR A 191 -7.51 -20.35 8.92
N ARG A 192 -6.87 -20.76 7.82
CA ARG A 192 -7.16 -22.03 7.15
C ARG A 192 -7.03 -23.20 8.12
N GLY A 193 -7.99 -24.13 8.08
CA GLY A 193 -8.02 -25.29 8.95
C GLY A 193 -8.71 -25.07 10.30
N SER A 194 -9.19 -23.85 10.60
CA SER A 194 -10.02 -23.60 11.78
C SER A 194 -11.34 -22.93 11.42
N GLU A 195 -12.44 -23.47 11.96
CA GLU A 195 -13.77 -22.87 11.86
C GLU A 195 -14.02 -21.82 12.96
N GLU A 196 -13.21 -21.86 14.02
CA GLU A 196 -13.35 -20.99 15.20
C GLU A 196 -12.63 -19.65 15.04
N TRP A 197 -13.09 -18.66 15.80
CA TRP A 197 -12.43 -17.36 15.90
C TRP A 197 -11.46 -17.36 17.08
N HIS A 198 -10.20 -17.02 16.82
CA HIS A 198 -9.14 -17.01 17.81
C HIS A 198 -8.82 -15.58 18.22
N PRO A 199 -8.83 -15.24 19.52
CA PRO A 199 -8.34 -13.95 20.00
C PRO A 199 -6.90 -13.72 19.57
N CYS A 200 -6.59 -12.49 19.11
CA CYS A 200 -5.31 -12.15 18.52
C CYS A 200 -4.80 -10.82 19.11
N ALA A 201 -4.24 -10.89 20.32
CA ALA A 201 -3.69 -9.71 20.99
C ALA A 201 -2.39 -9.27 20.29
N PRO A 202 -2.07 -7.96 20.22
CA PRO A 202 -0.88 -7.48 19.52
C PRO A 202 0.42 -8.16 19.99
N GLY A 203 1.20 -8.67 19.04
CA GLY A 203 2.46 -9.38 19.32
C GLY A 203 2.33 -10.84 19.77
N GLN A 204 1.11 -11.31 20.08
CA GLN A 204 0.83 -12.73 20.33
C GLN A 204 1.15 -13.56 19.08
N THR A 205 1.60 -14.80 19.28
CA THR A 205 1.77 -15.78 18.22
C THR A 205 0.70 -16.88 18.34
N LEU A 206 0.10 -17.24 17.22
CA LEU A 206 -0.92 -18.27 17.10
C LEU A 206 -0.36 -19.46 16.31
N THR A 207 -0.52 -20.68 16.81
CA THR A 207 -0.11 -21.90 16.10
C THR A 207 -1.32 -22.50 15.39
N PRO A 208 -1.46 -22.32 14.07
CA PRO A 208 -2.61 -22.86 13.35
C PRO A 208 -2.54 -24.40 13.25
N PRO A 209 -3.69 -25.09 13.18
CA PRO A 209 -3.77 -26.54 13.02
C PRO A 209 -3.45 -26.95 11.58
N ALA A 210 -3.63 -28.25 11.28
CA ALA A 210 -3.59 -28.74 9.90
C ALA A 210 -4.50 -27.89 8.99
N PRO A 211 -4.08 -27.54 7.76
CA PRO A 211 -2.97 -28.14 7.00
C PRO A 211 -1.58 -27.56 7.30
N PHE A 212 -1.44 -26.61 8.24
CA PHE A 212 -0.14 -26.13 8.66
C PHE A 212 0.59 -27.21 9.47
N THR A 213 1.88 -27.37 9.18
CA THR A 213 2.73 -28.40 9.78
C THR A 213 3.82 -27.82 10.68
N ALA A 214 4.10 -26.52 10.59
CA ALA A 214 5.05 -25.82 11.44
C ALA A 214 4.83 -24.30 11.39
N GLY A 215 5.42 -23.60 12.36
CA GLY A 215 5.46 -22.14 12.44
C GLY A 215 4.26 -21.55 13.18
N SER A 216 4.19 -20.22 13.18
CA SER A 216 3.13 -19.46 13.84
C SER A 216 2.68 -18.27 12.99
N ILE A 217 1.55 -17.68 13.35
CA ILE A 217 1.04 -16.42 12.80
C ILE A 217 1.14 -15.37 13.90
N ARG A 218 1.83 -14.26 13.63
CA ARG A 218 1.99 -13.14 14.56
C ARG A 218 0.84 -12.15 14.41
N CYS A 219 0.21 -11.84 15.54
CA CYS A 219 -0.87 -10.88 15.64
C CYS A 219 -0.37 -9.44 15.45
N PRO A 220 -0.99 -8.64 14.56
CA PRO A 220 -0.57 -7.27 14.27
C PRO A 220 -1.09 -6.30 15.34
N LEU A 221 -0.76 -5.02 15.21
CA LEU A 221 -1.48 -3.96 15.91
C LEU A 221 -2.92 -3.87 15.38
N PHE A 222 -3.88 -3.58 16.26
CA PHE A 222 -5.28 -3.40 15.86
C PHE A 222 -5.43 -2.33 14.77
N SER A 223 -4.68 -1.23 14.90
CA SER A 223 -4.69 -0.10 13.96
C SER A 223 -4.22 -0.47 12.55
N ASP A 224 -3.35 -1.48 12.40
CA ASP A 224 -2.79 -1.86 11.10
C ASP A 224 -3.81 -2.57 10.20
N VAL A 225 -4.85 -3.16 10.80
CA VAL A 225 -5.76 -4.06 10.07
C VAL A 225 -7.24 -3.71 10.23
N CYS A 226 -7.66 -3.14 11.35
CA CYS A 226 -9.09 -2.89 11.61
C CYS A 226 -9.60 -1.54 11.10
N LEU A 227 -8.76 -0.51 11.04
CA LEU A 227 -9.19 0.82 10.61
C LEU A 227 -9.62 0.85 9.13
N THR A 228 -8.95 0.08 8.28
CA THR A 228 -9.33 -0.03 6.86
C THR A 228 -10.59 -0.87 6.65
N MET A 229 -10.93 -1.78 7.57
CA MET A 229 -12.11 -2.62 7.46
C MET A 229 -13.41 -1.89 7.81
N LEU A 230 -13.38 -1.02 8.83
CA LEU A 230 -14.56 -0.28 9.27
C LEU A 230 -15.11 0.64 8.17
N LYS A 231 -14.25 1.11 7.26
CA LYS A 231 -14.65 1.90 6.07
C LYS A 231 -15.54 1.12 5.11
N HIS A 232 -15.32 -0.19 4.96
CA HIS A 232 -16.13 -1.00 4.05
C HIS A 232 -17.48 -1.40 4.65
N SER A 233 -17.58 -1.56 5.97
CA SER A 233 -18.87 -1.79 6.63
C SER A 233 -19.78 -0.57 6.58
N ASP A 234 -19.23 0.64 6.74
CA ASP A 234 -20.04 1.87 6.71
C ASP A 234 -20.46 2.24 5.28
N ALA A 235 -19.58 2.07 4.29
CA ALA A 235 -19.91 2.31 2.88
C ALA A 235 -20.93 1.30 2.30
N SER A 236 -21.01 0.09 2.87
CA SER A 236 -22.01 -0.92 2.52
C SER A 236 -23.42 -0.61 3.04
N SER A 237 -23.58 0.43 3.88
CA SER A 237 -24.89 0.82 4.44
C SER A 237 -25.60 1.92 3.63
N THR A 238 -24.96 2.45 2.59
CA THR A 238 -25.54 3.43 1.67
C THR A 238 -25.56 2.87 0.25
N ASP A 239 -26.75 2.55 -0.26
CA ASP A 239 -26.98 2.23 -1.68
C ASP A 239 -26.54 3.41 -2.56
N VAL A 240 -25.29 3.39 -3.02
CA VAL A 240 -24.81 4.27 -4.09
C VAL A 240 -24.19 3.40 -5.18
N GLU A 241 -25.02 3.18 -6.18
CA GLU A 241 -24.77 2.92 -7.59
C GLU A 241 -23.32 2.60 -8.02
N SER A 242 -23.17 1.38 -8.54
CA SER A 242 -21.99 0.78 -9.17
C SER A 242 -21.13 1.74 -10.00
N HIS A 243 -19.83 1.80 -9.73
CA HIS A 243 -18.80 2.17 -10.72
C HIS A 243 -17.62 1.17 -10.66
N PRO A 244 -16.94 0.91 -11.79
CA PRO A 244 -16.43 -0.41 -12.12
C PRO A 244 -15.06 -0.75 -11.55
N LYS A 245 -14.82 -2.06 -11.49
CA LYS A 245 -13.65 -2.80 -11.01
C LYS A 245 -12.31 -2.15 -11.35
N HIS A 246 -11.44 -2.18 -10.33
CA HIS A 246 -10.00 -1.88 -10.36
C HIS A 246 -9.35 -2.30 -11.69
N LEU A 247 -8.96 -1.30 -12.49
CA LEU A 247 -8.01 -1.49 -13.58
C LEU A 247 -6.61 -1.57 -12.97
N ALA A 248 -6.14 -2.79 -12.72
CA ALA A 248 -4.72 -3.06 -12.74
C ALA A 248 -4.20 -2.71 -14.14
N MET A 249 -3.53 -1.57 -14.30
CA MET A 249 -2.82 -1.25 -15.53
C MET A 249 -1.61 -2.19 -15.66
N ILE A 250 -1.82 -3.23 -16.46
CA ILE A 250 -0.75 -3.97 -17.13
C ILE A 250 -0.51 -3.28 -18.49
N ARG A 251 0.76 -3.24 -18.92
CA ARG A 251 1.28 -2.95 -20.28
C ARG A 251 1.60 -1.47 -20.57
N ASN A 252 2.66 -1.12 -21.28
CA ASN A 252 3.67 -1.90 -21.99
C ASN A 252 4.99 -1.12 -21.93
N ASN A 253 6.09 -1.85 -21.83
CA ASN A 253 7.44 -1.34 -22.01
C ASN A 253 7.71 -1.42 -23.52
N ASP A 254 7.60 -0.32 -24.25
CA ASP A 254 8.12 -0.20 -25.61
C ASP A 254 8.73 1.19 -25.76
N GLY A 255 10.06 1.24 -25.71
CA GLY A 255 10.81 2.39 -26.18
C GLY A 255 10.69 2.47 -27.68
N SER A 256 10.06 3.52 -28.18
CA SER A 256 10.24 4.02 -29.55
C SER A 256 9.71 5.45 -29.59
N ALA A 257 10.63 6.41 -29.68
CA ALA A 257 10.32 7.78 -30.01
C ALA A 257 9.78 7.84 -31.45
N LEU A 258 8.51 8.21 -31.61
CA LEU A 258 7.98 8.71 -32.87
C LEU A 258 7.40 10.10 -32.61
N ALA A 259 8.14 11.11 -33.07
CA ALA A 259 7.63 12.46 -33.19
C ALA A 259 6.54 12.49 -34.26
N VAL A 260 5.32 12.86 -33.88
CA VAL A 260 4.27 13.24 -34.82
C VAL A 260 3.88 14.67 -34.51
N THR A 261 4.23 15.56 -35.43
CA THR A 261 3.81 16.94 -35.46
C THR A 261 2.38 17.01 -35.98
N SER A 262 1.48 17.69 -35.26
CA SER A 262 0.17 18.09 -35.79
C SER A 262 -0.16 19.51 -35.33
N ALA A 263 -0.38 20.38 -36.31
CA ALA A 263 -0.73 21.79 -36.18
C ALA A 263 -2.10 22.01 -35.47
N PRO A 264 -2.34 23.19 -34.87
CA PRO A 264 -3.60 23.47 -34.16
C PRO A 264 -4.71 23.88 -35.15
N PRO A 265 -5.97 23.49 -34.93
CA PRO A 265 -7.09 24.06 -35.67
C PRO A 265 -7.57 25.35 -34.98
N LEU A 266 -7.66 26.43 -35.77
CA LEU A 266 -8.44 27.62 -35.43
C LEU A 266 -9.92 27.24 -35.32
N LEU A 267 -10.57 27.61 -34.21
CA LEU A 267 -12.04 27.63 -34.11
C LEU A 267 -12.50 29.09 -34.01
N LEU A 268 -13.26 29.52 -35.02
CA LEU A 268 -13.90 30.83 -35.10
C LEU A 268 -15.14 30.90 -34.20
N LEU A 269 -15.32 32.10 -33.63
CA LEU A 269 -16.52 32.82 -33.18
C LEU A 269 -17.83 32.05 -32.99
N PHE A 270 -18.49 32.28 -31.85
CA PHE A 270 -19.72 33.11 -31.76
C PHE A 270 -20.08 33.30 -30.27
N ILE A 271 -19.83 34.49 -29.71
CA ILE A 271 -20.37 34.90 -28.40
C ILE A 271 -21.66 35.68 -28.67
N VAL A 272 -22.75 35.18 -28.08
CA VAL A 272 -24.09 35.76 -28.07
C VAL A 272 -24.12 36.93 -27.07
N ILE A 273 -24.63 38.07 -27.51
CA ILE A 273 -24.85 39.27 -26.69
C ILE A 273 -26.16 39.06 -25.89
N GLY A 274 -26.04 39.01 -24.57
CA GLY A 274 -27.17 39.06 -23.63
C GLY A 274 -27.12 40.36 -22.83
N THR A 275 -28.15 41.19 -22.98
CA THR A 275 -28.32 42.51 -22.36
C THR A 275 -28.42 42.44 -20.83
N VAL A 276 -27.65 43.32 -20.18
CA VAL A 276 -27.72 43.63 -18.74
C VAL A 276 -28.93 44.54 -18.47
N ILE A 277 -29.74 44.18 -17.48
CA ILE A 277 -30.68 45.09 -16.81
C ILE A 277 -30.32 45.10 -15.33
N VAL A 278 -29.79 46.24 -14.87
CA VAL A 278 -29.64 46.57 -13.44
C VAL A 278 -30.87 47.39 -13.05
N ALA A 279 -31.60 46.93 -12.04
CA ALA A 279 -32.62 47.69 -11.35
C ALA A 279 -31.97 48.53 -10.23
N PRO A 280 -32.61 49.63 -9.80
CA PRO A 280 -31.98 50.85 -9.29
C PRO A 280 -31.10 50.70 -8.05
#